data_AF-A0A2V9M3V4-F1
#
_entry.id   AF-A0A2V9M3V4-F1
#
_cell.length_a   1.000
_cell.length_b   1.000
_cell.length_c   1.000
_cell.angle_alpha   90.00
_cell.angle_beta   90.00
_cell.angle_gamma   90.00
#
_symmetry.space_group_name_H-M   'P 1'
#
loop_
_entity.id
_entity.type
_entity.pdbx_description
1 polymer ?
#
loop_
_entity_poly.entity_id
_entity_poly.type
_entity_poly.pdbx_seq_one_letter_code
_entity_poly.pdbx_strand_id
1 'polypeptide(L)'
;TFPCPDSFLTKLNRDGTGLVYSTYLGGSGDEIILGTAVDPVGNAYVNGLTFSNDFPTLNPYQAAYAGGGDAFMAKLNRHGTRLVYSTYLGGSGDDEGGAIVLDSRGNVYVEGVTTSTNFPTTLNAFQPAFGGGFSDAFVAKISRSHDNNPDDGDEDD
;
A
#
# COMPACT_ATOMS: atom_id res chain seq x y z
N THR A 1 15.49 -22.97 8.01
CA THR A 1 15.18 -21.66 7.41
C THR A 1 14.41 -20.88 8.46
N PHE A 2 14.89 -19.70 8.84
CA PHE A 2 14.05 -18.80 9.62
C PHE A 2 12.97 -18.28 8.66
N PRO A 3 11.68 -18.33 9.01
CA PRO A 3 10.68 -17.64 8.20
C PRO A 3 11.07 -16.16 8.17
N CYS A 4 11.13 -15.57 6.98
CA CYS A 4 11.28 -14.12 6.84
C CYS A 4 10.10 -13.46 7.60
N PRO A 5 10.34 -12.41 8.40
CA PRO A 5 9.27 -11.74 9.11
C PRO A 5 8.27 -11.10 8.15
N ASP A 6 7.07 -11.68 8.08
CA ASP A 6 5.91 -11.02 7.48
C ASP A 6 5.44 -9.87 8.38
N SER A 7 4.91 -8.82 7.75
CA SER A 7 4.13 -7.82 8.47
C SER A 7 2.76 -8.35 8.87
N PHE A 8 2.18 -7.79 9.94
CA PHE A 8 0.83 -8.12 10.40
C PHE A 8 -0.03 -6.87 10.56
N LEU A 9 -1.33 -7.03 10.37
CA LEU A 9 -2.34 -6.01 10.64
C LEU A 9 -3.35 -6.54 11.66
N THR A 10 -3.59 -5.77 12.72
CA THR A 10 -4.53 -6.12 13.79
C THR A 10 -5.57 -5.04 13.99
N LYS A 11 -6.84 -5.45 14.10
CA LYS A 11 -7.95 -4.59 14.50
C LYS A 11 -8.49 -5.07 15.84
N LEU A 12 -8.57 -4.15 16.80
CA LEU A 12 -9.18 -4.38 18.11
C LEU A 12 -10.68 -4.04 18.08
N ASN A 13 -11.45 -4.64 18.97
CA ASN A 13 -12.79 -4.16 19.27
C ASN A 13 -12.73 -2.78 19.94
N ARG A 14 -13.86 -2.07 19.95
CA ARG A 14 -13.91 -0.66 20.37
C ARG A 14 -13.44 -0.43 21.81
N ASP A 15 -13.69 -1.39 22.68
CA ASP A 15 -13.31 -1.40 24.10
C ASP A 15 -11.88 -1.94 24.33
N GLY A 16 -11.18 -2.39 23.28
CA GLY A 16 -9.79 -2.83 23.36
C GLY A 16 -9.59 -4.15 24.12
N THR A 17 -10.66 -4.92 24.33
CA THR A 17 -10.66 -6.17 25.10
C THR A 17 -10.42 -7.41 24.25
N GLY A 18 -10.46 -7.29 22.92
CA GLY A 18 -10.33 -8.41 22.01
C GLY A 18 -10.00 -8.02 20.58
N LEU A 19 -9.59 -9.01 19.79
CA LEU A 19 -9.33 -8.85 18.36
C LEU A 19 -10.65 -8.95 17.60
N VAL A 20 -10.90 -7.99 16.70
CA VAL A 20 -11.86 -8.18 15.61
C VAL A 20 -11.22 -9.07 14.56
N TYR A 21 -9.97 -8.77 14.18
CA TYR A 21 -9.14 -9.63 13.34
C TYR A 21 -7.65 -9.36 13.58
N SER A 22 -6.82 -10.33 13.20
CA SER A 22 -5.38 -10.18 13.00
C SER A 22 -4.96 -11.08 11.85
N THR A 23 -4.15 -10.58 10.92
CA THR A 23 -3.67 -11.34 9.77
C THR A 23 -2.26 -10.92 9.40
N TYR A 24 -1.50 -11.85 8.83
CA TYR A 24 -0.26 -11.55 8.12
C TYR A 24 -0.56 -10.99 6.73
N LEU A 25 0.33 -10.16 6.22
CA LEU A 25 0.34 -9.64 4.86
C LEU A 25 1.79 -9.58 4.38
N GLY A 26 2.14 -10.47 3.46
CA GLY A 26 3.52 -10.63 3.01
C GLY A 26 3.66 -11.70 1.93
N GLY A 27 4.88 -11.82 1.41
CA GLY A 27 5.31 -12.81 0.43
C GLY A 27 6.43 -13.69 0.98
N SER A 28 7.41 -14.01 0.15
CA SER A 28 8.55 -14.86 0.51
C SER A 28 9.75 -14.10 1.11
N GLY A 29 9.79 -12.78 0.93
CA GLY A 29 10.79 -11.84 1.44
C GLY A 29 10.36 -11.14 2.72
N ASP A 30 11.05 -10.05 3.06
CA ASP A 30 10.74 -9.24 4.24
C ASP A 30 9.70 -8.16 3.90
N GLU A 31 8.72 -7.95 4.78
CA GLU A 31 7.74 -6.87 4.68
C GLU A 31 7.72 -5.98 5.91
N ILE A 32 7.62 -4.67 5.67
CA ILE A 32 7.45 -3.68 6.71
C ILE A 32 6.24 -2.81 6.36
N ILE A 33 5.17 -2.87 7.19
CA ILE A 33 4.07 -1.90 7.15
C ILE A 33 4.49 -0.65 7.94
N LEU A 34 4.42 0.51 7.29
CA LEU A 34 4.85 1.80 7.85
C LEU A 34 3.69 2.78 8.04
N GLY A 35 2.69 2.71 7.17
CA GLY A 35 1.47 3.52 7.27
C GLY A 35 0.21 2.67 7.35
N THR A 36 -0.77 3.14 8.10
CA THR A 36 -2.12 2.56 8.14
C THR A 36 -3.16 3.66 8.22
N ALA A 37 -4.20 3.56 7.41
CA ALA A 37 -5.40 4.39 7.50
C ALA A 37 -6.66 3.54 7.33
N VAL A 38 -7.80 4.06 7.77
CA VAL A 38 -9.07 3.32 7.79
C VAL A 38 -10.17 4.22 7.23
N ASP A 39 -10.98 3.69 6.32
CA ASP A 39 -12.13 4.43 5.77
C ASP A 39 -13.35 4.40 6.72
N PRO A 40 -14.39 5.21 6.48
CA PRO A 40 -15.57 5.26 7.35
C PRO A 40 -16.34 3.94 7.49
N VAL A 41 -16.23 3.02 6.51
CA VAL A 41 -16.86 1.69 6.56
C VAL A 41 -15.95 0.63 7.21
N GLY A 42 -14.73 1.01 7.57
CA GLY A 42 -13.81 0.25 8.39
C GLY A 42 -12.84 -0.64 7.62
N ASN A 43 -12.70 -0.47 6.30
CA ASN A 43 -11.64 -1.11 5.52
C ASN A 43 -10.29 -0.48 5.87
N ALA A 44 -9.24 -1.30 5.92
CA ALA A 44 -7.91 -0.85 6.27
C ALA A 44 -7.05 -0.70 5.02
N TYR A 45 -6.30 0.39 4.95
CA TYR A 45 -5.33 0.70 3.91
C TYR A 45 -3.96 0.73 4.57
N VAL A 46 -3.02 0.01 4.00
CA VAL A 46 -1.65 -0.08 4.50
C VAL A 46 -0.68 0.16 3.36
N ASN A 47 0.45 0.78 3.68
CA ASN A 47 1.58 0.92 2.78
C ASN A 47 2.88 0.69 3.55
N GLY A 48 3.94 0.45 2.80
CA GLY A 48 5.23 0.14 3.37
C GLY A 48 6.20 -0.34 2.32
N LEU A 49 7.11 -1.22 2.70
CA LEU A 49 8.17 -1.79 1.89
C LEU A 49 8.01 -3.31 1.82
N THR A 50 8.16 -3.88 0.63
CA THR A 50 8.26 -5.33 0.43
C THR A 50 9.53 -5.65 -0.34
N PHE A 51 10.19 -6.74 0.05
CA PHE A 51 11.29 -7.36 -0.69
C PHE A 51 10.83 -8.65 -1.40
N SER A 52 9.52 -8.88 -1.47
CA SER A 52 8.91 -10.07 -2.07
C SER A 52 8.57 -9.84 -3.52
N ASN A 53 9.03 -10.73 -4.40
CA ASN A 53 8.56 -10.77 -5.79
C ASN A 53 7.15 -11.40 -5.92
N ASP A 54 6.69 -12.06 -4.87
CA ASP A 54 5.41 -12.75 -4.73
C ASP A 54 4.48 -12.10 -3.70
N PHE A 55 4.70 -10.81 -3.37
CA PHE A 55 3.76 -10.03 -2.56
C PHE A 55 2.35 -10.11 -3.15
N PRO A 56 1.30 -10.34 -2.33
CA PRO A 56 -0.03 -10.59 -2.83
C PRO A 56 -0.62 -9.32 -3.46
N THR A 57 -0.84 -9.35 -4.78
CA THR A 57 -1.47 -8.26 -5.54
C THR A 57 -2.93 -8.58 -5.89
N LEU A 58 -3.74 -7.54 -6.04
CA LEU A 58 -5.12 -7.66 -6.52
C LEU A 58 -5.50 -6.36 -7.23
N ASN A 59 -5.88 -6.46 -8.51
CA ASN A 59 -6.14 -5.32 -9.39
C ASN A 59 -5.01 -4.25 -9.39
N PRO A 60 -3.73 -4.65 -9.50
CA PRO A 60 -2.61 -3.74 -9.27
C PRO A 60 -2.46 -2.69 -10.39
N TYR A 61 -1.99 -1.50 -10.01
CA TYR A 61 -1.38 -0.55 -10.96
C TYR A 61 -0.04 -1.09 -11.49
N GLN A 62 0.80 -1.60 -10.58
CA GLN A 62 2.07 -2.24 -10.88
C GLN A 62 2.01 -3.69 -10.35
N ALA A 63 1.93 -4.64 -11.28
CA ALA A 63 1.71 -6.05 -10.97
C ALA A 63 3.00 -6.81 -10.59
N ALA A 64 4.17 -6.22 -10.84
CA ALA A 64 5.45 -6.88 -10.66
C ALA A 64 6.42 -6.01 -9.87
N TYR A 65 7.17 -6.68 -9.01
CA TYR A 65 8.31 -6.15 -8.28
C TYR A 65 9.39 -5.64 -9.24
N ALA A 66 9.88 -4.42 -9.03
CA ALA A 66 10.70 -3.72 -10.00
C ALA A 66 12.20 -3.67 -9.66
N GLY A 67 12.62 -3.92 -8.42
CA GLY A 67 14.02 -3.67 -8.06
C GLY A 67 14.48 -4.09 -6.67
N GLY A 68 15.12 -3.16 -5.97
CA GLY A 68 15.83 -3.42 -4.71
C GLY A 68 14.87 -3.77 -3.58
N GLY A 69 13.83 -2.97 -3.41
CA GLY A 69 12.69 -3.12 -2.52
C GLY A 69 11.60 -2.17 -2.99
N ASP A 70 10.37 -2.65 -3.16
CA ASP A 70 9.29 -1.83 -3.72
C ASP A 70 8.36 -1.35 -2.61
N ALA A 71 7.88 -0.11 -2.73
CA ALA A 71 6.78 0.30 -1.88
C ALA A 71 5.55 -0.51 -2.28
N PHE A 72 4.62 -0.72 -1.37
CA PHE A 72 3.33 -1.31 -1.71
C PHE A 72 2.18 -0.47 -1.16
N MET A 73 1.00 -0.65 -1.73
CA MET A 73 -0.26 -0.23 -1.12
C MET A 73 -1.23 -1.40 -1.18
N ALA A 74 -1.83 -1.75 -0.03
CA ALA A 74 -2.87 -2.76 0.06
C ALA A 74 -4.09 -2.25 0.84
N LYS A 75 -5.27 -2.63 0.37
CA LYS A 75 -6.56 -2.41 1.01
C LYS A 75 -7.13 -3.76 1.43
N LEU A 76 -7.42 -3.94 2.72
CA LEU A 76 -8.14 -5.09 3.25
C LEU A 76 -9.58 -4.70 3.56
N ASN A 77 -10.51 -5.64 3.36
CA ASN A 77 -11.88 -5.42 3.78
C ASN A 77 -11.98 -5.24 5.31
N ARG A 78 -13.10 -4.66 5.79
CA ARG A 78 -13.30 -4.36 7.22
C ARG A 78 -13.22 -5.55 8.20
N HIS A 79 -13.25 -6.77 7.68
CA HIS A 79 -13.15 -8.03 8.41
C HIS A 79 -11.74 -8.63 8.39
N GLY A 80 -10.80 -8.04 7.63
CA GLY A 80 -9.44 -8.56 7.47
C GLY A 80 -9.36 -9.91 6.75
N THR A 81 -10.38 -10.29 5.98
CA THR A 81 -10.49 -11.63 5.38
C THR A 81 -10.09 -11.69 3.91
N ARG A 82 -9.97 -10.54 3.23
CA ARG A 82 -9.53 -10.47 1.83
C ARG A 82 -8.91 -9.12 1.49
N LEU A 83 -8.03 -9.14 0.50
CA LEU A 83 -7.62 -7.94 -0.23
C LEU A 83 -8.80 -7.42 -1.08
N VAL A 84 -8.89 -6.10 -1.19
CA VAL A 84 -9.78 -5.37 -2.09
C VAL A 84 -8.96 -4.75 -3.23
N TYR A 85 -7.77 -4.26 -2.90
CA TYR A 85 -6.78 -3.73 -3.83
C TYR A 85 -5.39 -4.01 -3.28
N SER A 86 -4.42 -4.32 -4.13
CA SER A 86 -3.01 -4.39 -3.72
C SER A 86 -2.09 -4.25 -4.92
N THR A 87 -1.07 -3.40 -4.78
CA THR A 87 -0.10 -3.05 -5.84
C THR A 87 1.30 -2.89 -5.27
N TYR A 88 2.31 -3.15 -6.09
CA TYR A 88 3.63 -2.56 -5.92
C TYR A 88 3.61 -1.09 -6.34
N LEU A 89 4.62 -0.33 -5.94
CA LEU A 89 4.90 1.03 -6.35
C LEU A 89 6.40 1.30 -6.21
N GLY A 90 7.15 1.07 -7.28
CA GLY A 90 8.61 1.19 -7.25
C GLY A 90 9.26 1.08 -8.62
N GLY A 91 10.58 1.24 -8.63
CA GLY A 91 11.47 1.15 -9.77
C GLY A 91 12.65 0.24 -9.46
N SER A 92 13.82 0.54 -10.04
CA SER A 92 14.99 -0.34 -10.00
C SER A 92 15.76 -0.36 -8.68
N GLY A 93 15.54 0.64 -7.81
CA GLY A 93 16.19 0.80 -6.51
C GLY A 93 15.29 0.40 -5.36
N ASP A 94 15.58 0.94 -4.17
CA ASP A 94 14.72 0.85 -3.00
C ASP A 94 13.71 2.00 -3.00
N ASP A 95 12.45 1.65 -2.77
CA ASP A 95 11.27 2.52 -2.72
C ASP A 95 10.46 2.18 -1.47
N GLU A 96 10.33 3.13 -0.54
CA GLU A 96 9.71 2.90 0.76
C GLU A 96 8.49 3.79 0.93
N GLY A 97 7.34 3.19 1.27
CA GLY A 97 6.16 3.93 1.67
C GLY A 97 6.31 4.55 3.07
N GLY A 98 5.68 5.70 3.31
CA GLY A 98 5.65 6.39 4.60
C GLY A 98 4.22 6.55 5.11
N ALA A 99 3.80 7.79 5.35
CA ALA A 99 2.43 8.06 5.78
C ALA A 99 1.39 7.78 4.69
N ILE A 100 0.16 7.52 5.14
CA ILE A 100 -1.01 7.28 4.29
C ILE A 100 -2.21 8.02 4.86
N VAL A 101 -2.95 8.71 3.99
CA VAL A 101 -4.20 9.41 4.37
C VAL A 101 -5.27 9.21 3.30
N LEU A 102 -6.53 9.32 3.70
CA LEU A 102 -7.68 9.29 2.80
C LEU A 102 -8.34 10.67 2.76
N ASP A 103 -8.81 11.07 1.58
CA ASP A 103 -9.75 12.19 1.47
C ASP A 103 -11.21 11.73 1.60
N SER A 104 -12.14 12.69 1.69
CA SER A 104 -13.58 12.41 1.84
C SER A 104 -14.21 11.70 0.63
N ARG A 105 -13.50 11.61 -0.50
CA ARG A 105 -13.92 10.87 -1.70
C ARG A 105 -13.32 9.48 -1.75
N GLY A 106 -12.59 9.07 -0.70
CA GLY A 106 -11.92 7.77 -0.62
C GLY A 106 -10.65 7.67 -1.48
N ASN A 107 -10.10 8.78 -1.98
CA ASN A 107 -8.80 8.72 -2.61
C ASN A 107 -7.73 8.56 -1.55
N VAL A 108 -6.72 7.75 -1.87
CA VAL A 108 -5.59 7.46 -0.99
C VAL A 108 -4.41 8.31 -1.43
N TYR A 109 -3.77 8.98 -0.48
CA TYR A 109 -2.51 9.67 -0.68
C TYR A 109 -1.45 8.95 0.14
N VAL A 110 -0.40 8.52 -0.53
CA VAL A 110 0.78 7.92 0.10
C VAL A 110 1.98 8.81 -0.16
N GLU A 111 2.81 8.98 0.86
CA GLU A 111 4.14 9.56 0.70
C GLU A 111 5.19 8.46 0.87
N GLY A 112 6.44 8.78 0.54
CA GLY A 112 7.54 7.86 0.72
C GLY A 112 8.86 8.42 0.19
N VAL A 113 9.85 7.56 0.12
CA VAL A 113 11.16 7.86 -0.47
C VAL A 113 11.50 6.88 -1.57
N THR A 114 12.26 7.34 -2.55
CA THR A 114 12.69 6.56 -3.70
C THR A 114 14.18 6.79 -3.95
N THR A 115 14.89 5.71 -4.25
CA THR A 115 16.24 5.74 -4.82
C THR A 115 16.22 5.40 -6.32
N SER A 116 15.03 5.14 -6.86
CA SER A 116 14.79 4.66 -8.22
C SER A 116 14.84 5.79 -9.24
N THR A 117 15.79 5.70 -10.18
CA THR A 117 15.84 6.62 -11.34
C THR A 117 14.67 6.48 -12.31
N ASN A 118 13.94 5.37 -12.22
CA ASN A 118 12.78 5.01 -13.03
C ASN A 118 11.50 4.82 -12.18
N PHE A 119 11.40 5.50 -11.04
CA PHE A 119 10.18 5.47 -10.21
C PHE A 119 8.94 5.88 -11.04
N PRO A 120 7.79 5.19 -10.89
CA PRO A 120 6.58 5.52 -11.65
C PRO A 120 6.08 6.95 -11.36
N THR A 121 6.06 7.80 -12.38
CA THR A 121 5.49 9.15 -12.31
C THR A 121 4.39 9.34 -13.36
N THR A 122 3.51 10.32 -13.14
CA THR A 122 2.49 10.69 -14.13
C THR A 122 3.05 11.73 -15.10
N LEU A 123 2.45 11.82 -16.30
CA LEU A 123 2.88 12.73 -17.37
C LEU A 123 3.02 14.20 -16.94
N ASN A 124 2.26 14.63 -15.94
CA ASN A 124 2.24 16.00 -15.42
C ASN A 124 2.70 16.09 -13.95
N ALA A 125 3.54 15.15 -13.50
CA ALA A 125 4.12 15.22 -12.17
C ALA A 125 4.96 16.49 -12.01
N PHE A 126 4.92 17.10 -10.80
CA PHE A 126 5.69 18.30 -10.48
C PHE A 126 7.20 18.08 -10.70
N GLN A 127 7.69 16.92 -10.25
CA GLN A 127 9.04 16.43 -10.51
C GLN A 127 8.92 15.02 -11.13
N PRO A 128 9.05 14.89 -12.47
CA PRO A 128 8.81 13.62 -13.16
C PRO A 128 10.02 12.67 -13.16
N ALA A 129 11.19 13.14 -12.71
CA ALA A 129 12.43 12.39 -12.72
C ALA A 129 13.17 12.53 -11.38
N PHE A 130 13.96 11.52 -11.05
CA PHE A 130 14.84 11.53 -9.89
C PHE A 130 15.83 12.71 -9.96
N GLY A 131 15.85 13.51 -8.89
CA GLY A 131 16.61 14.74 -8.73
C GLY A 131 18.08 14.51 -8.35
N GLY A 132 18.46 13.29 -7.97
CA GLY A 132 19.81 12.90 -7.60
C GLY A 132 20.02 12.80 -6.09
N GLY A 133 21.27 12.62 -5.66
CA GLY A 133 21.60 12.43 -4.24
C GLY A 133 21.37 11.00 -3.76
N PHE A 134 21.09 10.83 -2.47
CA PHE A 134 20.85 9.52 -1.86
C PHE A 134 19.43 9.00 -2.13
N SER A 135 18.42 9.86 -2.04
CA SER A 135 17.01 9.55 -2.30
C SER A 135 16.22 10.83 -2.55
N ASP A 136 15.06 10.68 -3.20
CA ASP A 136 14.02 11.71 -3.34
C ASP A 136 12.79 11.32 -2.54
N ALA A 137 12.02 12.31 -2.08
CA ALA A 137 10.67 12.05 -1.59
C ALA A 137 9.68 11.94 -2.76
N PHE A 138 8.67 11.09 -2.61
CA PHE A 138 7.52 11.04 -3.53
C PHE A 138 6.20 11.25 -2.78
N VAL A 139 5.20 11.71 -3.52
CA VAL A 139 3.79 11.70 -3.10
C VAL A 139 2.98 11.14 -4.26
N ALA A 140 2.17 10.11 -3.98
CA ALA A 140 1.30 9.49 -4.96
C ALA A 140 -0.16 9.54 -4.50
N LYS A 141 -1.06 9.75 -5.46
CA LYS A 141 -2.51 9.65 -5.26
C LYS A 141 -3.03 8.43 -6.00
N ILE A 142 -3.71 7.53 -5.29
CA ILE A 142 -4.44 6.41 -5.86
C ILE A 142 -5.93 6.72 -5.76
N SER A 143 -6.61 6.77 -6.90
CA SER A 143 -8.03 7.11 -6.95
C SER A 143 -8.90 5.93 -6.54
N ARG A 144 -10.00 6.19 -5.81
CA ARG A 144 -10.97 5.14 -5.44
C ARG A 144 -11.40 4.31 -6.65
N SER A 145 -11.67 4.93 -7.80
CA SER A 145 -12.10 4.20 -9.01
C SER A 145 -11.09 3.18 -9.58
N HIS A 146 -9.86 3.11 -9.07
CA HIS A 146 -8.92 2.02 -9.40
C HIS A 146 -9.13 0.77 -8.52
N ASP A 147 -9.93 0.85 -7.45
CA ASP A 147 -10.25 -0.29 -6.58
C ASP A 147 -11.45 -1.15 -7.08
N ASN A 148 -12.24 -0.65 -8.04
CA ASN A 148 -13.31 -1.34 -8.80
C ASN A 148 -14.17 -2.36 -7.99
N ASN A 149 -14.35 -2.15 -6.69
CA ASN A 149 -15.04 -3.09 -5.82
C ASN A 149 -16.51 -2.66 -5.62
N PRO A 150 -17.49 -3.37 -6.21
CA PRO A 150 -18.90 -3.04 -6.03
C PRO A 150 -19.39 -3.20 -4.58
N ASP A 151 -18.64 -3.90 -3.71
CA ASP A 151 -18.96 -4.07 -2.29
C ASP A 151 -18.60 -2.85 -1.42
N ASP A 152 -18.02 -1.78 -2.00
CA ASP A 152 -17.64 -0.57 -1.27
C ASP A 152 -18.78 0.44 -1.05
N GLY A 153 -20.03 0.00 -1.31
CA GLY A 153 -21.24 0.75 -0.94
C GLY A 153 -21.66 1.81 -1.95
N ASP A 154 -21.55 1.53 -3.25
CA ASP A 154 -22.25 2.32 -4.28
C ASP A 154 -23.75 1.97 -4.26
N GLU A 155 -24.42 2.32 -3.16
CA GLU A 155 -25.85 2.60 -3.13
C GLU A 155 -26.01 4.11 -3.02
N ASP A 156 -25.87 4.82 -4.15
CA ASP A 156 -26.40 6.17 -4.27
C ASP A 156 -27.40 6.18 -5.44
N ASP A 157 -28.67 6.42 -5.08
CA ASP A 157 -29.83 6.76 -5.91
C ASP A 157 -29.59 7.96 -6.85
#